data_AF-A0A7W4PJJ2-F1
#
_entry.id   AF-A0A7W4PJJ2-F1
#
_cell.length_a   1.000
_cell.length_b   1.000
_cell.length_c   1.000
_cell.angle_alpha   90.00
_cell.angle_beta   90.00
_cell.angle_gamma   90.00
#
_symmetry.space_group_name_H-M   'P 1'
#
loop_
_entity.id
_entity.type
_entity.pdbx_description
1 polymer ?
#
loop_
_entity_poly.entity_id
_entity_poly.type
_entity_poly.pdbx_seq_one_letter_code
_entity_poly.pdbx_strand_id
1 'polypeptide(L)'
;LIAQSLNQIERAYGPNNSILDNCHVRVSFATNDERTAKRVSDALGTATEMKAMKNYAGHRLSPWLGHLMVSRSETARPLLTAGEIMQLSPSDEIVMVSGLYPIRAKKARYFEDVRFQERILPPPKPTRPKDGCPDDWSSRPLPPRPPAPDAGAEAVAMEDDEEDPKQSARRRQPELGEGAVEKKEPMENEFAPDPTDEFDDIAPRNNRMNDLMRGVARQASLDRGDELEL
;
A
#
# COMPACT_ATOMS: atom_id res chain seq x y z
N LEU A 1 12.32 -8.53 12.88
CA LEU A 1 11.10 -7.79 12.50
C LEU A 1 10.16 -8.76 11.83
N ILE A 2 8.85 -8.67 12.08
CA ILE A 2 7.82 -9.50 11.43
C ILE A 2 6.78 -8.54 10.85
N ALA A 3 6.43 -8.72 9.59
CA ALA A 3 5.39 -7.94 8.90
C ALA A 3 4.60 -8.87 7.99
N GLN A 4 3.32 -8.56 7.77
CA GLN A 4 2.46 -9.35 6.88
C GLN A 4 2.66 -8.96 5.41
N SER A 5 2.99 -7.69 5.16
CA SER A 5 3.33 -7.19 3.83
C SER A 5 4.43 -6.15 3.91
N LEU A 6 5.22 -6.02 2.84
CA LEU A 6 6.22 -4.95 2.76
C LEU A 6 5.56 -3.57 2.70
N ASN A 7 4.33 -3.48 2.18
CA ASN A 7 3.55 -2.25 2.14
C ASN A 7 3.24 -1.69 3.54
N GLN A 8 3.03 -2.54 4.55
CA GLN A 8 2.86 -2.08 5.94
C GLN A 8 4.12 -1.37 6.45
N ILE A 9 5.30 -1.89 6.11
CA ILE A 9 6.58 -1.27 6.47
C ILE A 9 6.72 0.07 5.75
N GLU A 10 6.42 0.13 4.45
CA GLU A 10 6.48 1.39 3.70
C GLU A 10 5.51 2.44 4.18
N ARG A 11 4.31 2.06 4.62
CA ARG A 11 3.34 3.00 5.22
C ARG A 11 3.85 3.59 6.53
N ALA A 12 4.51 2.77 7.36
CA ALA A 12 5.00 3.21 8.66
C ALA A 12 6.31 4.02 8.57
N TYR A 13 7.22 3.65 7.66
CA TYR A 13 8.58 4.19 7.59
C TYR A 13 8.87 5.00 6.31
N GLY A 14 7.91 5.08 5.40
CA GLY A 14 8.08 5.69 4.09
C GLY A 14 8.68 4.74 3.04
N PRO A 15 8.65 5.14 1.76
CA PRO A 15 9.16 4.34 0.64
C PRO A 15 10.69 4.17 0.70
N ASN A 16 11.41 5.16 1.24
CA ASN A 16 12.86 5.15 1.38
C ASN A 16 13.24 4.70 2.80
N ASN A 17 13.01 3.42 3.12
CA ASN A 17 13.39 2.85 4.41
C ASN A 17 14.65 1.98 4.27
N SER A 18 15.49 1.98 5.31
CA SER A 18 16.71 1.16 5.39
C SER A 18 16.50 -0.16 6.13
N ILE A 19 15.26 -0.47 6.52
CA ILE A 19 14.95 -1.64 7.35
C ILE A 19 15.32 -2.91 6.61
N LEU A 20 14.88 -3.03 5.35
CA LEU A 20 15.16 -4.22 4.55
C LEU A 20 16.66 -4.37 4.27
N ASP A 21 17.35 -3.26 4.00
CA ASP A 21 18.79 -3.25 3.70
C ASP A 21 19.63 -3.68 4.90
N ASN A 22 19.24 -3.30 6.12
CA ASN A 22 19.94 -3.67 7.35
C ASN A 22 19.64 -5.12 7.82
N CYS A 23 18.64 -5.79 7.24
CA CYS A 23 18.31 -7.17 7.62
C CYS A 23 19.23 -8.17 6.92
N HIS A 24 20.19 -8.75 7.66
CA HIS A 24 21.11 -9.78 7.14
C HIS A 24 20.41 -11.09 6.74
N VAL A 25 19.39 -11.48 7.51
CA VAL A 25 18.54 -12.64 7.24
C VAL A 25 17.14 -12.15 6.95
N ARG A 26 16.59 -12.60 5.82
CA ARG A 26 15.23 -12.30 5.39
C ARG A 26 14.53 -13.62 5.10
N VAL A 27 13.38 -13.82 5.72
CA VAL A 27 12.53 -14.99 5.49
C VAL A 27 11.24 -14.52 4.84
N SER A 28 10.89 -15.10 3.71
CA SER A 28 9.68 -14.78 2.96
C SER A 28 8.81 -16.02 2.82
N PHE A 29 7.51 -15.84 3.09
CA PHE A 29 6.48 -16.85 2.88
C PHE A 29 5.70 -16.54 1.60
N ALA A 30 4.80 -17.44 1.22
CA ALA A 30 3.79 -17.14 0.21
C ALA A 30 3.04 -15.84 0.58
N THR A 31 2.90 -14.95 -0.41
CA THR A 31 2.23 -13.65 -0.27
C THR A 31 1.10 -13.56 -1.29
N ASN A 32 0.04 -12.85 -0.93
CA ASN A 32 -1.07 -12.55 -1.83
C ASN A 32 -0.90 -11.20 -2.55
N ASP A 33 0.06 -10.38 -2.13
CA ASP A 33 0.33 -9.07 -2.74
C ASP A 33 1.40 -9.20 -3.84
N GLU A 34 1.00 -8.93 -5.08
CA GLU A 34 1.88 -8.99 -6.25
C GLU A 34 3.09 -8.06 -6.12
N ARG A 35 2.90 -6.86 -5.54
CA ARG A 35 4.00 -5.89 -5.37
C ARG A 35 5.06 -6.44 -4.41
N THR A 36 4.63 -7.06 -3.32
CA THR A 36 5.52 -7.76 -2.38
C THR A 36 6.19 -8.96 -3.07
N ALA A 37 5.45 -9.78 -3.82
CA ALA A 37 6.00 -10.93 -4.53
C ALA A 37 7.07 -10.52 -5.55
N LYS A 38 6.84 -9.45 -6.31
CA LYS A 38 7.80 -8.89 -7.26
C LYS A 38 9.08 -8.44 -6.57
N ARG A 39 9.00 -7.76 -5.44
CA ARG A 39 10.18 -7.36 -4.65
C ARG A 39 10.98 -8.56 -4.14
N VAL A 40 10.31 -9.63 -3.71
CA VAL A 40 10.98 -10.86 -3.32
C VAL A 40 11.65 -11.52 -4.53
N SER A 41 10.98 -11.59 -5.68
CA SER A 41 11.55 -12.07 -6.95
C SER A 41 12.80 -11.28 -7.34
N ASP A 42 12.74 -9.95 -7.29
CA ASP A 42 13.85 -9.07 -7.63
C ASP A 42 15.02 -9.24 -6.66
N ALA A 43 14.75 -9.44 -5.36
CA ALA A 43 15.76 -9.72 -4.35
C ALA A 43 16.44 -11.09 -4.50
N LEU A 44 15.75 -12.09 -5.04
CA LEU A 44 16.31 -13.40 -5.36
C LEU A 44 17.20 -13.37 -6.60
N GLY A 45 16.94 -12.42 -7.51
CA GLY A 45 17.69 -12.25 -8.74
C GLY A 45 17.29 -13.21 -9.85
N THR A 46 18.16 -13.32 -10.85
CA THR A 46 17.93 -14.10 -12.07
C THR A 46 18.85 -15.31 -12.14
N ALA A 47 18.33 -16.39 -12.72
CA ALA A 47 19.05 -17.59 -13.09
C ALA A 47 19.17 -17.70 -14.61
N THR A 48 20.15 -18.45 -15.09
CA THR A 48 20.28 -18.78 -16.51
C THR A 48 19.60 -20.10 -16.81
N GLU A 49 18.72 -20.10 -17.81
CA GLU A 49 18.04 -21.30 -18.29
C GLU A 49 18.49 -21.62 -19.72
N MET A 50 18.87 -22.87 -19.95
CA MET A 50 19.25 -23.36 -21.27
C MET A 50 18.01 -23.84 -22.03
N LYS A 51 17.56 -23.07 -23.01
CA LYS A 51 16.44 -23.43 -23.88
C LYS A 51 16.94 -24.12 -25.14
N ALA A 52 16.54 -25.37 -25.35
CA ALA A 52 16.80 -26.09 -26.59
C ALA A 52 15.59 -25.97 -27.53
N MET A 53 15.77 -25.39 -28.71
CA MET A 53 14.75 -25.31 -29.75
C MET A 53 15.06 -26.35 -30.82
N LYS A 54 14.10 -27.24 -31.09
CA LYS A 54 14.18 -28.26 -32.12
C LYS A 54 13.37 -27.81 -33.33
N ASN A 55 14.05 -27.46 -34.40
CA ASN A 55 13.44 -27.12 -35.68
C ASN A 55 13.43 -28.38 -36.55
N TYR A 56 12.23 -28.83 -36.91
CA TYR A 56 12.04 -29.94 -37.85
C TYR A 56 11.96 -29.35 -39.25
N ALA A 57 12.91 -29.69 -40.11
CA ALA A 57 12.86 -29.39 -41.53
C ALA A 57 12.48 -30.68 -42.28
N GLY A 58 11.61 -30.57 -43.29
CA GLY A 58 11.16 -31.70 -44.09
C GLY A 58 9.73 -31.57 -44.61
N HIS A 59 9.40 -32.31 -45.66
CA HIS A 59 8.05 -32.37 -46.20
C HIS A 59 7.19 -33.29 -45.31
N ARG A 60 6.05 -32.79 -44.82
CA ARG A 60 5.11 -33.50 -43.91
C ARG A 60 4.59 -34.86 -44.40
N LEU A 61 4.80 -35.21 -45.69
CA LEU A 61 4.39 -36.47 -46.32
C LEU A 61 5.57 -37.37 -46.76
N SER A 62 6.81 -36.97 -46.48
CA SER A 62 7.97 -37.78 -46.91
C SER A 62 8.22 -38.94 -45.94
N PRO A 63 8.48 -40.17 -46.44
CA PRO A 63 8.68 -41.36 -45.59
C PRO A 63 9.91 -41.30 -44.67
N TRP A 64 10.85 -40.40 -44.95
CA TRP A 64 12.08 -40.22 -44.19
C TRP A 64 12.26 -38.73 -43.89
N LEU A 65 12.09 -38.35 -42.62
CA LEU A 65 12.12 -36.97 -42.14
C LEU A 65 13.57 -36.45 -42.17
N GLY A 66 13.96 -35.83 -43.27
CA GLY A 66 15.31 -35.34 -43.51
C GLY A 66 15.57 -33.99 -42.81
N HIS A 67 16.36 -34.04 -41.73
CA HIS A 67 17.02 -32.94 -41.02
C HIS A 67 16.27 -32.35 -39.81
N LEU A 68 16.71 -32.75 -38.61
CA LEU A 68 16.41 -32.11 -37.33
C LEU A 68 17.52 -31.12 -36.98
N MET A 69 17.22 -29.82 -36.89
CA MET A 69 18.13 -28.85 -36.31
C MET A 69 17.80 -28.66 -34.84
N VAL A 70 18.81 -28.75 -33.96
CA VAL A 70 18.66 -28.44 -32.54
C VAL A 70 19.57 -27.25 -32.22
N SER A 71 18.98 -26.08 -31.97
CA SER A 71 19.71 -24.92 -31.45
C SER A 71 19.54 -24.85 -29.93
N ARG A 72 20.60 -24.50 -29.21
CA ARG A 72 20.56 -24.24 -27.76
C ARG A 72 20.85 -22.76 -27.56
N SER A 73 19.98 -22.08 -26.83
CA SER A 73 20.13 -20.68 -26.46
C SER A 73 20.03 -20.55 -24.94
N GLU A 74 20.96 -19.81 -24.35
CA GLU A 74 20.88 -19.42 -22.95
C GLU A 74 19.95 -18.20 -22.82
N THR A 75 19.06 -18.20 -21.84
CA THR A 75 18.15 -17.07 -21.59
C THR A 75 18.07 -16.81 -20.09
N ALA A 76 18.12 -15.54 -19.70
CA ALA A 76 17.95 -15.14 -18.31
C ALA A 76 16.48 -15.23 -17.89
N ARG A 77 16.21 -15.87 -16.75
CA ARG A 77 14.87 -16.00 -16.14
C ARG A 77 14.97 -15.64 -14.65
N PRO A 78 13.98 -14.97 -14.05
CA PRO A 78 13.94 -14.83 -12.59
C PRO A 78 14.08 -16.19 -11.89
N LEU A 79 14.85 -16.27 -10.81
CA LEU A 79 15.08 -17.53 -10.08
C LEU A 79 13.74 -18.11 -9.59
N LEU A 80 12.89 -17.24 -9.05
CA LEU A 80 11.47 -17.49 -8.82
C LEU A 80 10.70 -16.28 -9.31
N THR A 81 9.73 -16.50 -10.18
CA THR A 81 8.81 -15.46 -10.64
C THR A 81 7.86 -15.03 -9.53
N ALA A 82 7.30 -13.82 -9.64
CA ALA A 82 6.29 -13.35 -8.69
C ALA A 82 5.11 -14.32 -8.57
N GLY A 83 4.63 -14.88 -9.68
CA GLY A 83 3.57 -15.90 -9.67
C GLY A 83 3.95 -17.17 -8.92
N GLU A 84 5.18 -17.67 -9.10
CA GLU A 84 5.68 -18.85 -8.36
C GLU A 84 5.79 -18.56 -6.85
N ILE A 85 6.17 -17.33 -6.47
CA ILE A 85 6.23 -16.90 -5.06
C ILE A 85 4.84 -16.87 -4.43
N MET A 86 3.84 -16.34 -5.15
CA MET A 86 2.46 -16.30 -4.67
C MET A 86 1.86 -17.71 -4.53
N GLN A 87 2.27 -18.64 -5.40
CA GLN A 87 1.84 -20.03 -5.40
C GLN A 87 2.75 -20.95 -4.55
N LEU A 88 3.67 -20.40 -3.76
CA LEU A 88 4.47 -21.20 -2.84
C LEU A 88 3.57 -22.01 -1.90
N SER A 89 3.95 -23.26 -1.67
CA SER A 89 3.25 -24.10 -0.70
C SER A 89 3.23 -23.40 0.68
N PRO A 90 2.12 -23.47 1.45
CA PRO A 90 2.06 -22.93 2.81
C PRO A 90 3.09 -23.54 3.78
N SER A 91 3.63 -24.72 3.43
CA SER A 91 4.70 -25.40 4.16
C SER A 91 6.10 -24.89 3.83
N ASP A 92 6.26 -24.10 2.77
CA ASP A 92 7.56 -23.70 2.24
C ASP A 92 7.86 -22.25 2.65
N GLU A 93 9.14 -21.94 2.72
CA GLU A 93 9.66 -20.60 2.96
C GLU A 93 10.93 -20.38 2.14
N ILE A 94 11.21 -19.13 1.83
CA ILE A 94 12.43 -18.71 1.15
C ILE A 94 13.27 -17.95 2.16
N VAL A 95 14.46 -18.46 2.42
CA VAL A 95 15.45 -17.89 3.34
C VAL A 95 16.55 -17.26 2.52
N MET A 96 16.72 -15.95 2.67
CA MET A 96 17.77 -15.16 2.05
C MET A 96 18.73 -14.71 3.16
N VAL A 97 19.99 -15.09 3.03
CA VAL A 97 21.07 -14.68 3.92
C VAL A 97 22.10 -13.94 3.09
N SER A 98 22.51 -12.74 3.51
CA SER A 98 23.48 -11.95 2.72
C SER A 98 24.78 -12.73 2.53
N GLY A 99 25.25 -12.83 1.29
CA GLY A 99 26.48 -13.56 0.94
C GLY A 99 26.30 -15.06 0.72
N LEU A 100 25.09 -15.60 0.87
CA LEU A 100 24.77 -17.00 0.56
C LEU A 100 23.73 -17.08 -0.56
N TYR A 101 23.69 -18.23 -1.23
CA TYR A 101 22.62 -18.53 -2.18
C TYR A 101 21.27 -18.62 -1.45
N PRO A 102 20.17 -18.15 -2.07
CA PRO A 102 18.84 -18.30 -1.50
C PRO A 102 18.48 -19.76 -1.24
N ILE A 103 17.86 -20.03 -0.09
CA ILE A 103 17.52 -21.38 0.36
C ILE A 103 16.01 -21.52 0.37
N ARG A 104 15.49 -22.52 -0.35
CA ARG A 104 14.10 -22.94 -0.21
C ARG A 104 14.01 -23.98 0.90
N ALA A 105 13.36 -23.62 2.01
CA ALA A 105 13.25 -24.44 3.21
C ALA A 105 11.79 -24.83 3.48
N LYS A 106 11.61 -25.77 4.42
CA LYS A 106 10.31 -26.11 4.99
C LYS A 106 10.11 -25.31 6.28
N LYS A 107 8.93 -24.69 6.41
CA LYS A 107 8.53 -23.90 7.56
C LYS A 107 8.61 -24.71 8.84
N ALA A 108 9.30 -24.17 9.83
CA ALA A 108 9.35 -24.76 11.17
C ALA A 108 8.02 -24.54 11.91
N ARG A 109 7.19 -25.58 12.00
CA ARG A 109 5.96 -25.56 12.80
C ARG A 109 6.25 -26.08 14.20
N TYR A 110 6.32 -25.15 15.16
CA TYR A 110 6.70 -25.44 16.54
C TYR A 110 5.81 -26.51 17.21
N PHE A 111 4.55 -26.62 16.79
CA PHE A 111 3.60 -27.58 17.32
C PHE A 111 3.67 -28.96 16.63
N GLU A 112 4.43 -29.11 15.54
CA GLU A 112 4.66 -30.41 14.87
C GLU A 112 6.01 -31.02 15.26
N ASP A 113 7.00 -30.19 15.61
CA ASP A 113 8.34 -30.65 16.02
C ASP A 113 8.38 -31.00 17.51
N VAL A 114 8.68 -32.27 17.81
CA VAL A 114 8.78 -32.80 19.19
C VAL A 114 9.73 -31.97 20.05
N ARG A 115 10.85 -31.49 19.48
CA ARG A 115 11.86 -30.70 20.21
C ARG A 115 11.34 -29.33 20.63
N PHE A 116 10.38 -28.79 19.90
CA PHE A 116 9.73 -27.52 20.21
C PHE A 116 8.51 -27.71 21.10
N GLN A 117 7.77 -28.82 20.94
CA GLN A 117 6.65 -29.16 21.81
C GLN A 117 7.06 -29.25 23.28
N GLU A 118 8.22 -29.83 23.59
CA GLU A 118 8.78 -29.90 24.95
C GLU A 118 9.01 -28.51 25.59
N ARG A 119 9.08 -27.44 24.79
CA ARG A 119 9.31 -26.06 25.24
C ARG A 119 8.03 -25.23 25.33
N ILE A 120 6.87 -25.81 24.96
CA ILE A 120 5.59 -25.10 25.01
C ILE A 120 5.16 -24.99 26.48
N LEU A 121 5.10 -23.76 26.98
CA LEU A 121 4.55 -23.45 28.29
C LEU A 121 3.06 -23.06 28.17
N PRO A 122 2.24 -23.31 29.20
CA PRO A 122 0.86 -22.84 29.19
C PRO A 122 0.81 -21.32 29.06
N PRO A 123 -0.20 -20.77 28.36
CA PRO A 123 -0.33 -19.33 28.21
C PRO A 123 -0.42 -18.66 29.58
N PRO A 124 0.18 -17.47 29.77
CA PRO A 124 0.06 -16.73 31.01
C PRO A 124 -1.42 -16.41 31.26
N LYS A 125 -1.90 -16.64 32.48
CA LYS A 125 -3.27 -16.28 32.85
C LYS A 125 -3.36 -14.75 32.86
N PRO A 126 -4.28 -14.13 32.08
CA PRO A 126 -4.40 -12.69 32.08
C PRO A 126 -4.88 -12.21 33.45
N THR A 127 -3.97 -11.68 34.25
CA THR A 127 -4.28 -10.99 35.50
C THR A 127 -4.57 -9.54 35.18
N ARG A 128 -5.75 -9.05 35.54
CA ARG A 128 -5.98 -7.59 35.55
C ARG A 128 -4.96 -6.99 36.53
N PRO A 129 -4.09 -6.07 36.08
CA PRO A 129 -3.21 -5.37 36.99
C PRO A 129 -4.09 -4.68 38.04
N LYS A 130 -3.91 -5.04 39.32
CA LYS A 130 -4.62 -4.37 40.43
C LYS A 130 -4.08 -2.96 40.62
N ASP A 131 -2.79 -2.79 40.37
CA ASP A 131 -2.08 -1.54 40.38
C ASP A 131 -1.55 -1.28 38.97
N GLY A 132 -1.72 -0.06 38.47
CA GLY A 132 -1.04 0.36 37.24
C GLY A 132 0.46 0.15 37.42
N CYS A 133 1.12 -0.46 36.43
CA CYS A 133 2.58 -0.46 36.41
C CYS A 133 3.04 0.99 36.55
N PRO A 134 3.85 1.35 37.57
CA PRO A 134 4.34 2.71 37.68
C PRO A 134 5.18 3.01 36.45
N ASP A 135 4.66 3.85 35.55
CA ASP A 135 5.39 4.40 34.42
C ASP A 135 5.78 5.85 34.74
N ASP A 136 6.92 6.30 34.22
CA ASP A 136 7.42 7.68 34.40
C ASP A 136 6.54 8.75 33.71
N TRP A 137 5.45 8.30 33.07
CA TRP A 137 4.56 9.11 32.23
C TRP A 137 3.20 9.35 32.90
N SER A 138 2.60 8.39 33.60
CA SER A 138 1.30 8.57 34.27
C SER A 138 1.36 9.48 35.49
N SER A 139 2.52 9.62 36.12
CA SER A 139 2.73 10.52 37.25
C SER A 139 2.98 11.98 36.83
N ARG A 140 3.09 12.25 35.52
CA ARG A 140 3.31 13.61 35.03
C ARG A 140 1.97 14.36 34.97
N PRO A 141 1.93 15.63 35.38
CA PRO A 141 0.72 16.43 35.24
C PRO A 141 0.37 16.54 33.76
N LEU A 142 -0.89 16.21 33.44
CA LEU A 142 -1.42 16.47 32.10
C LEU A 142 -1.34 17.98 31.84
N PRO A 143 -0.95 18.42 30.63
CA PRO A 143 -1.02 19.82 30.28
C PRO A 143 -2.47 20.32 30.45
N PRO A 144 -2.67 21.58 30.87
CA PRO A 144 -4.00 22.13 31.02
C PRO A 144 -4.76 21.96 29.70
N ARG A 145 -5.92 21.30 29.78
CA ARG A 145 -6.80 21.16 28.63
C ARG A 145 -7.14 22.57 28.16
N PRO A 146 -6.91 22.93 26.88
CA PRO A 146 -7.35 24.21 26.39
C PRO A 146 -8.87 24.34 26.64
N PRO A 147 -9.36 25.53 27.00
CA PRO A 147 -10.78 25.74 27.20
C PRO A 147 -11.50 25.23 25.95
N ALA A 148 -12.48 24.34 26.15
CA ALA A 148 -13.38 24.00 25.06
C ALA A 148 -14.05 25.30 24.60
N PRO A 149 -14.21 25.55 23.30
CA PRO A 149 -14.96 26.72 22.86
C PRO A 149 -16.36 26.62 23.44
N ASP A 150 -16.73 27.61 24.27
CA ASP A 150 -18.09 27.75 24.78
C ASP A 150 -19.03 27.87 23.58
N ALA A 151 -20.03 26.99 23.51
CA ALA A 151 -21.03 26.93 22.44
C ALA A 151 -22.06 28.09 22.52
N GLY A 152 -21.61 29.30 22.81
CA GLY A 152 -22.49 30.43 23.08
C GLY A 152 -21.78 31.77 23.22
N ALA A 153 -21.09 32.22 22.17
CA ALA A 153 -20.77 33.63 22.00
C ALA A 153 -20.81 33.96 20.50
N GLU A 154 -21.90 34.59 20.09
CA GLU A 154 -22.14 35.07 18.74
C GLU A 154 -21.22 36.26 18.38
N ALA A 155 -20.82 36.26 17.10
CA ALA A 155 -20.72 37.40 16.19
C ALA A 155 -19.96 38.66 16.62
N VAL A 156 -18.77 38.87 16.04
CA VAL A 156 -18.37 40.20 15.55
C VAL A 156 -17.50 40.13 14.28
N ALA A 157 -18.05 40.71 13.21
CA ALA A 157 -17.47 41.45 12.07
C ALA A 157 -16.36 40.87 11.16
N MET A 158 -16.65 41.01 9.86
CA MET A 158 -15.84 40.74 8.66
C MET A 158 -14.77 41.83 8.42
N GLU A 159 -13.69 41.50 7.70
CA GLU A 159 -13.17 42.25 6.53
C GLU A 159 -11.97 41.55 5.86
N ASP A 160 -11.82 41.81 4.56
CA ASP A 160 -10.98 41.19 3.51
C ASP A 160 -9.45 41.20 3.73
N ASP A 161 -8.72 40.25 3.12
CA ASP A 161 -7.81 40.55 1.99
C ASP A 161 -7.06 39.34 1.40
N GLU A 162 -6.79 39.50 0.10
CA GLU A 162 -6.01 38.81 -0.93
C GLU A 162 -4.89 37.79 -0.60
N GLU A 163 -4.63 36.95 -1.61
CA GLU A 163 -3.71 35.81 -1.74
C GLU A 163 -2.24 36.04 -1.27
N ASP A 164 -1.66 35.09 -0.50
CA ASP A 164 -0.19 34.99 -0.28
C ASP A 164 0.39 33.66 -0.83
N PRO A 165 1.22 33.69 -1.89
CA PRO A 165 1.77 32.51 -2.57
C PRO A 165 3.02 31.91 -1.88
N LYS A 166 3.08 31.92 -0.54
CA LYS A 166 4.22 31.37 0.23
C LYS A 166 3.79 30.45 1.38
N GLN A 167 3.55 29.19 1.05
CA GLN A 167 3.77 27.98 1.87
C GLN A 167 3.71 28.16 3.41
N SER A 168 2.63 28.74 3.92
CA SER A 168 2.39 28.99 5.34
C SER A 168 1.78 27.78 6.08
N ALA A 169 1.25 26.81 5.34
CA ALA A 169 0.56 25.61 5.86
C ALA A 169 1.44 24.63 6.67
N ARG A 170 2.74 24.90 6.86
CA ARG A 170 3.64 24.11 7.73
C ARG A 170 3.92 24.78 9.08
N ARG A 171 3.47 26.02 9.30
CA ARG A 171 3.48 26.65 10.62
C ARG A 171 2.12 26.39 11.26
N ARG A 172 2.09 25.62 12.35
CA ARG A 172 0.89 25.52 13.20
C ARG A 172 0.65 26.91 13.79
N GLN A 173 -0.34 27.62 13.25
CA GLN A 173 -0.79 28.89 13.79
C GLN A 173 -1.84 28.61 14.86
N PRO A 174 -1.63 29.02 16.13
CA PRO A 174 -2.59 28.78 17.22
C PRO A 174 -3.92 29.55 17.06
N GLU A 175 -3.95 30.54 16.17
CA GLU A 175 -5.06 31.49 16.01
C GLU A 175 -6.08 31.05 14.93
N LEU A 176 -5.80 29.97 14.19
CA LEU A 176 -6.75 29.42 13.21
C LEU A 176 -7.80 28.61 13.98
N GLY A 177 -8.93 29.25 14.26
CA GLY A 177 -10.10 28.60 14.82
C GLY A 177 -10.44 27.36 14.00
N GLU A 178 -10.48 26.21 14.66
CA GLU A 178 -10.87 24.93 14.07
C GLU A 178 -12.32 25.07 13.58
N GLY A 179 -12.49 25.35 12.29
CA GLY A 179 -13.77 25.19 11.61
C GLY A 179 -14.24 23.77 11.89
N ALA A 180 -15.43 23.67 12.52
CA ALA A 180 -15.98 22.45 13.06
C ALA A 180 -15.74 21.27 12.12
N VAL A 181 -14.80 20.40 12.49
CA VAL A 181 -14.74 19.07 11.89
C VAL A 181 -15.99 18.37 12.39
N GLU A 182 -16.97 18.21 11.50
CA GLU A 182 -18.18 17.44 11.79
C GLU A 182 -17.77 16.13 12.47
N LYS A 183 -18.26 15.92 13.69
CA LYS A 183 -18.08 14.64 14.37
C LYS A 183 -18.85 13.59 13.58
N LYS A 184 -18.17 12.92 12.64
CA LYS A 184 -18.68 11.68 12.05
C LYS A 184 -18.86 10.69 13.20
N GLU A 185 -20.08 10.17 13.35
CA GLU A 185 -20.39 9.19 14.39
C GLU A 185 -19.48 7.96 14.22
N PRO A 186 -19.06 7.32 15.33
CA PRO A 186 -18.23 6.13 15.26
C PRO A 186 -19.01 5.01 14.56
N MET A 187 -18.48 4.57 13.42
CA MET A 187 -19.08 3.48 12.64
C MET A 187 -18.99 2.17 13.43
N GLU A 188 -20.13 1.50 13.66
CA GLU A 188 -20.18 0.25 14.42
C GLU A 188 -19.56 -0.96 13.68
N ASN A 189 -19.30 -0.85 12.37
CA ASN A 189 -18.72 -1.93 11.56
C ASN A 189 -17.79 -1.39 10.44
N GLU A 190 -16.47 -1.60 10.58
CA GLU A 190 -15.44 -1.22 9.60
C GLU A 190 -15.52 -1.95 8.23
N PHE A 191 -16.38 -2.97 8.11
CA PHE A 191 -16.52 -3.79 6.91
C PHE A 191 -17.87 -3.62 6.19
N ALA A 192 -18.73 -2.72 6.67
CA ALA A 192 -19.91 -2.34 5.90
C ALA A 192 -19.51 -1.38 4.77
N PRO A 193 -19.98 -1.57 3.53
CA PRO A 193 -19.83 -0.56 2.49
C PRO A 193 -20.51 0.72 2.96
N ASP A 194 -19.78 1.85 2.90
CA ASP A 194 -20.31 3.16 3.29
C ASP A 194 -21.58 3.47 2.48
N PRO A 195 -22.64 4.03 3.12
CA PRO A 195 -23.72 4.64 2.36
C PRO A 195 -23.11 5.71 1.46
N THR A 196 -23.38 5.64 0.16
CA THR A 196 -22.88 6.57 -0.84
C THR A 196 -23.16 8.01 -0.40
N ASP A 197 -22.11 8.77 -0.11
CA ASP A 197 -22.21 10.19 0.23
C ASP A 197 -22.87 10.93 -0.95
N GLU A 198 -23.98 11.64 -0.70
CA GLU A 198 -24.68 12.47 -1.71
C GLU A 198 -23.77 13.55 -2.34
N PHE A 199 -22.56 13.72 -1.81
CA PHE A 199 -21.51 14.60 -2.33
C PHE A 199 -20.80 14.07 -3.58
N ASP A 200 -20.79 12.76 -3.81
CA ASP A 200 -20.15 12.17 -4.99
C ASP A 200 -20.90 12.49 -6.30
N ASP A 201 -22.18 12.86 -6.21
CA ASP A 201 -22.99 13.30 -7.36
C ASP A 201 -22.78 14.77 -7.74
N ILE A 202 -22.14 15.58 -6.89
CA ILE A 202 -21.94 17.02 -7.13
C ILE A 202 -20.84 17.26 -8.17
N ALA A 203 -19.74 16.51 -8.10
CA ALA A 203 -18.63 16.61 -9.03
C ALA A 203 -19.01 16.29 -10.49
N PRO A 204 -19.69 15.17 -10.82
CA PRO A 204 -20.14 14.89 -12.18
C PRO A 204 -21.23 15.86 -12.65
N ARG A 205 -22.08 16.38 -11.75
CA ARG A 205 -23.11 17.37 -12.08
C ARG A 205 -22.53 18.73 -12.45
N ASN A 206 -21.54 19.22 -11.69
CA ASN A 206 -20.85 20.48 -12.01
C ASN A 206 -20.07 20.39 -13.32
N ASN A 207 -19.42 19.26 -13.60
CA ASN A 207 -18.73 19.07 -14.88
C ASN A 207 -19.72 19.10 -16.07
N ARG A 208 -20.90 18.47 -15.96
CA ARG A 208 -21.94 18.56 -17.00
C ARG A 208 -22.46 19.99 -17.18
N MET A 209 -22.62 20.76 -16.10
CA MET A 209 -23.07 22.15 -16.17
C MET A 209 -22.02 23.03 -16.88
N ASN A 210 -20.73 22.85 -16.58
CA ASN A 210 -19.64 23.57 -17.22
C ASN A 210 -19.50 23.24 -18.71
N ASP A 211 -19.71 21.97 -19.10
CA ASP A 211 -19.69 21.58 -20.51
C ASP A 211 -20.87 22.17 -21.29
N LEU A 212 -22.07 22.24 -20.68
CA LEU A 212 -23.23 22.93 -21.28
C LEU A 212 -22.97 24.43 -21.44
N MET A 213 -22.42 25.11 -20.41
CA MET A 213 -22.08 26.54 -20.51
C MET A 213 -21.03 26.83 -21.58
N ARG A 214 -20.02 25.96 -21.74
CA ARG A 214 -19.03 26.07 -22.83
C ARG A 214 -19.62 25.84 -24.22
N GLY A 215 -20.72 25.09 -24.33
CA GLY A 215 -21.49 24.94 -25.56
C GLY A 215 -22.29 26.21 -25.89
N VAL A 216 -23.00 26.74 -24.89
CA VAL A 216 -23.84 27.95 -25.03
C VAL A 216 -22.99 29.19 -25.33
N ALA A 217 -21.84 29.37 -24.66
CA ALA A 217 -20.93 30.49 -24.94
C ALA A 217 -20.38 30.47 -26.38
N ARG A 218 -20.15 29.27 -26.94
CA ARG A 218 -19.74 29.12 -28.34
C ARG A 218 -20.89 29.40 -29.32
N GLN A 219 -22.13 29.07 -28.96
CA GLN A 219 -23.30 29.45 -29.74
C GLN A 219 -23.56 30.95 -29.74
N ALA A 220 -23.42 31.62 -28.58
CA ALA A 220 -23.55 33.07 -28.48
C ALA A 220 -22.50 33.80 -29.34
N SER A 221 -21.25 33.32 -29.37
CA SER A 221 -20.19 33.90 -30.22
C SER A 221 -20.37 33.70 -31.73
N LEU A 222 -21.35 32.90 -32.15
CA LEU A 222 -21.68 32.65 -33.55
C LEU A 222 -23.01 33.31 -33.96
N ASP A 223 -23.68 34.01 -33.04
CA ASP A 223 -24.86 34.78 -33.37
C ASP A 223 -24.43 36.11 -34.03
N ARG A 224 -24.91 36.33 -35.26
CA ARG A 224 -24.50 37.45 -36.11
C ARG A 224 -25.20 38.77 -35.75
N GLY A 225 -25.97 38.80 -34.66
CA GLY A 225 -26.77 39.94 -34.21
C GLY A 225 -26.48 40.43 -32.78
N ASP A 226 -25.40 39.98 -32.13
CA ASP A 226 -25.08 40.41 -30.76
C ASP A 226 -24.26 41.70 -30.79
N GLU A 227 -24.95 42.85 -30.89
CA GLU A 227 -24.39 44.19 -30.74
C GLU A 227 -24.08 44.48 -29.26
N LEU A 228 -22.93 44.02 -28.78
CA LEU A 228 -22.36 44.51 -27.52
C LEU A 228 -21.44 45.70 -27.82
N GLU A 229 -22.03 46.90 -27.84
CA GLU A 229 -21.30 48.16 -27.71
C GLU A 229 -20.53 48.15 -26.37
N LEU A 230 -19.22 48.34 -26.45
CA LEU A 230 -18.29 48.53 -25.32
C LEU A 230 -18.26 50.00 -24.90
#